data_AF-A0A4Z2EYD8-F1
#
_entry.id   AF-A0A4Z2EYD8-F1
#
_cell.length_a   1.000
_cell.length_b   1.000
_cell.length_c   1.000
_cell.angle_alpha   90.00
_cell.angle_beta   90.00
_cell.angle_gamma   90.00
#
_symmetry.space_group_name_H-M   'P 1'
#
loop_
_entity.id
_entity.type
_entity.pdbx_description
1 polymer ?
#
loop_
_entity_poly.entity_id
_entity_poly.type
_entity_poly.pdbx_seq_one_letter_code
_entity_poly.pdbx_strand_id
1 'polypeptide(L)'
;MLPTVLRGVRPIPTALASRRPLARFTPHMDPDRSRPVESSIRTKLTEGLQPDHLEVHNESHMHAVPAGSESHFRVLVVSSRFEGLPLIQRHRLVNEALKEELSSSVHALAIQVKTPAQWGGRTTLEKSPPCMGGSRGDPTVEEKLRAGRE
;
A
#
# COMPACT_ATOMS: atom_id res chain seq x y z
N MET A 1 36.12 -10.88 -72.74
CA MET A 1 37.07 -11.02 -71.62
C MET A 1 36.74 -9.94 -70.60
N LEU A 2 36.05 -10.29 -69.51
CA LEU A 2 35.78 -9.43 -68.34
C LEU A 2 36.75 -9.84 -67.22
N PRO A 3 37.17 -8.91 -66.34
CA PRO A 3 36.68 -8.97 -64.96
C PRO A 3 36.35 -7.57 -64.40
N THR A 4 35.21 -7.35 -63.74
CA THR A 4 34.83 -7.73 -62.36
C THR A 4 35.06 -6.58 -61.37
N VAL A 5 33.94 -5.98 -60.98
CA VAL A 5 33.76 -5.01 -59.89
C VAL A 5 33.90 -5.73 -58.54
N LEU A 6 34.64 -5.18 -57.57
CA LEU A 6 34.48 -5.55 -56.15
C LEU A 6 34.47 -4.30 -55.26
N ARG A 7 33.25 -3.87 -54.95
CA ARG A 7 32.88 -2.84 -53.98
C ARG A 7 32.96 -3.47 -52.58
N GLY A 8 33.90 -3.02 -51.75
CA GLY A 8 34.05 -3.50 -50.38
C GLY A 8 32.85 -3.08 -49.51
N VAL A 9 31.99 -4.04 -49.18
CA VAL A 9 30.92 -3.89 -48.19
C VAL A 9 31.52 -4.22 -46.82
N ARG A 10 31.57 -3.25 -45.92
CA ARG A 10 31.95 -3.47 -44.52
C ARG A 10 30.77 -4.14 -43.78
N PRO A 11 31.00 -5.21 -42.99
CA PRO A 11 29.93 -5.80 -42.18
C PRO A 11 29.56 -4.89 -41.00
N ILE A 12 28.25 -4.76 -40.75
CA ILE A 12 27.67 -4.11 -39.58
C ILE A 12 27.76 -5.11 -38.41
N PRO A 13 28.27 -4.73 -37.23
CA PRO A 13 28.25 -5.63 -36.07
C PRO A 13 26.82 -5.79 -35.56
N THR A 14 26.37 -7.04 -35.50
CA THR A 14 25.12 -7.47 -34.88
C THR A 14 25.23 -7.28 -33.36
N ALA A 15 24.72 -6.17 -32.84
CA ALA A 15 24.63 -5.94 -31.40
C ALA A 15 23.67 -6.97 -30.79
N LEU A 16 24.25 -7.86 -30.00
CA LEU A 16 23.61 -8.92 -29.25
C LEU A 16 22.48 -8.37 -28.37
N ALA A 17 21.33 -9.04 -28.44
CA ALA A 17 20.18 -8.82 -27.59
C ALA A 17 20.59 -8.88 -26.10
N SER A 18 20.51 -7.73 -25.41
CA SER A 18 20.48 -7.69 -23.96
C SER A 18 19.12 -8.19 -23.49
N ARG A 19 19.00 -9.52 -23.43
CA ARG A 19 17.94 -10.19 -22.67
C ARG A 19 18.17 -9.84 -21.22
N ARG A 20 17.55 -8.76 -20.76
CA ARG A 20 17.38 -8.48 -19.33
C ARG A 20 16.87 -9.77 -18.70
N PRO A 21 17.61 -10.41 -17.78
CA PRO A 21 17.04 -11.51 -17.03
C PRO A 21 15.83 -10.93 -16.31
N LEU A 22 14.65 -11.54 -16.54
CA LEU A 22 13.51 -11.38 -15.65
C LEU A 22 14.07 -11.55 -14.24
N ALA A 23 14.09 -10.45 -13.49
CA ALA A 23 14.40 -10.48 -12.08
C ALA A 23 13.56 -11.63 -11.52
N ARG A 24 14.23 -12.66 -11.00
CA ARG A 24 13.57 -13.67 -10.20
C ARG A 24 12.84 -12.88 -9.14
N PHE A 25 11.52 -12.85 -9.26
CA PHE A 25 10.61 -12.45 -8.22
C PHE A 25 10.93 -13.41 -7.08
N THR A 26 11.90 -13.08 -6.24
CA THR A 26 12.02 -13.69 -4.93
C THR A 26 10.86 -13.08 -4.19
N PRO A 27 9.75 -13.80 -3.96
CA PRO A 27 8.81 -13.33 -2.97
C PRO A 27 9.64 -13.18 -1.71
N HIS A 28 9.82 -11.94 -1.27
CA HIS A 28 10.31 -11.67 0.07
C HIS A 28 9.29 -12.36 0.97
N MET A 29 9.60 -13.56 1.44
CA MET A 29 8.72 -14.31 2.33
C MET A 29 8.71 -13.55 3.65
N ASP A 30 7.73 -12.67 3.80
CA ASP A 30 7.40 -12.03 5.06
C ASP A 30 7.09 -13.12 6.11
N PRO A 31 7.61 -12.99 7.35
CA PRO A 31 7.51 -14.03 8.38
C PRO A 31 6.12 -14.18 9.02
N ASP A 32 5.11 -13.38 8.64
CA ASP A 32 3.76 -13.44 9.22
C ASP A 32 2.70 -13.93 8.21
N ARG A 33 2.50 -15.26 8.15
CA ARG A 33 1.44 -15.87 7.33
C ARG A 33 0.02 -15.63 7.88
N SER A 34 -0.13 -15.04 9.07
CA SER A 34 -1.42 -14.86 9.72
C SER A 34 -2.12 -13.53 9.38
N ARG A 35 -1.49 -12.64 8.59
CA ARG A 35 -2.04 -11.34 8.16
C ARG A 35 -1.73 -11.03 6.69
N PRO A 36 -2.40 -11.73 5.75
CA PRO A 36 -2.10 -11.60 4.32
C PRO A 36 -2.35 -10.20 3.78
N VAL A 37 -3.38 -9.48 4.26
CA VAL A 37 -3.67 -8.13 3.79
C VAL A 37 -2.63 -7.13 4.30
N GLU A 38 -2.22 -7.23 5.57
CA GLU A 38 -1.16 -6.38 6.14
C GLU A 38 0.17 -6.51 5.37
N SER A 39 0.59 -7.74 5.06
CA SER A 39 1.80 -8.02 4.27
C SER A 39 1.69 -7.51 2.83
N SER A 40 0.53 -7.64 2.19
CA SER A 40 0.30 -7.08 0.84
C SER A 40 0.44 -5.56 0.85
N ILE A 41 -0.20 -4.88 1.80
CA ILE A 41 -0.12 -3.42 1.98
C ILE A 41 1.35 -3.00 2.18
N ARG A 42 2.07 -3.68 3.06
CA ARG A 42 3.48 -3.39 3.35
C ARG A 42 4.34 -3.52 2.10
N THR A 43 4.16 -4.59 1.33
CA THR A 43 4.91 -4.85 0.10
C THR A 43 4.65 -3.77 -0.93
N LYS A 44 3.38 -3.49 -1.24
CA LYS A 44 2.98 -2.49 -2.25
C LYS A 44 3.48 -1.08 -1.90
N LEU A 45 3.39 -0.67 -0.64
CA LEU A 45 3.90 0.63 -0.18
C LEU A 45 5.42 0.68 -0.25
N THR A 46 6.11 -0.40 0.09
CA THR A 46 7.57 -0.48 0.02
C THR A 46 8.05 -0.36 -1.43
N GLU A 47 7.44 -1.11 -2.35
CA GLU A 47 7.80 -1.09 -3.78
C GLU A 47 7.44 0.24 -4.46
N GLY A 48 6.24 0.77 -4.19
CA GLY A 48 5.74 1.97 -4.87
C GLY A 48 6.35 3.27 -4.35
N LEU A 49 6.57 3.39 -3.04
CA LEU A 49 6.93 4.66 -2.41
C LEU A 49 8.37 4.69 -1.89
N GLN A 50 9.03 3.53 -1.73
CA GLN A 50 10.38 3.40 -1.16
C GLN A 50 10.54 4.27 0.10
N PRO A 51 9.72 4.04 1.14
CA PRO A 51 9.74 4.84 2.34
C PRO A 51 11.01 4.58 3.16
N ASP A 52 11.51 5.63 3.80
CA ASP A 52 12.56 5.55 4.82
C ASP A 52 12.04 4.88 6.10
N HIS A 53 10.75 5.07 6.40
CA HIS A 53 10.08 4.44 7.54
C HIS A 53 8.63 4.08 7.18
N LEU A 54 8.22 2.85 7.49
CA LEU A 54 6.89 2.31 7.20
C LEU A 54 6.36 1.54 8.39
N GLU A 55 5.18 1.93 8.85
CA GLU A 55 4.44 1.22 9.89
C GLU A 55 3.01 0.95 9.40
N VAL A 56 2.55 -0.28 9.59
CA VAL A 56 1.21 -0.75 9.22
C VAL A 56 0.61 -1.40 10.45
N HIS A 57 -0.58 -0.96 10.85
CA HIS A 57 -1.29 -1.46 12.03
C HIS A 57 -2.73 -1.80 11.69
N ASN A 58 -3.14 -3.03 11.99
CA ASN A 58 -4.53 -3.45 11.90
C ASN A 58 -5.32 -2.98 13.14
N GLU A 59 -6.27 -2.07 12.93
CA GLU A 59 -7.15 -1.51 13.97
C GLU A 59 -8.57 -2.09 13.92
N SER A 60 -8.80 -3.15 13.14
CA SER A 60 -10.12 -3.76 12.97
C SER A 60 -10.74 -4.20 14.30
N HIS A 61 -9.92 -4.65 15.26
CA HIS A 61 -10.37 -5.03 16.60
C HIS A 61 -11.00 -3.87 17.42
N MET A 62 -10.77 -2.62 17.03
CA MET A 62 -11.36 -1.43 17.66
C MET A 62 -12.75 -1.08 17.08
N HIS A 63 -13.19 -1.77 16.03
CA HIS A 63 -14.47 -1.55 15.36
C HIS A 63 -15.42 -2.72 15.59
N ALA A 64 -16.72 -2.50 15.35
CA ALA A 64 -17.77 -3.50 15.46
C ALA A 64 -17.71 -4.52 14.29
N VAL A 65 -16.55 -5.14 14.10
CA VAL A 65 -16.28 -6.14 13.08
C VAL A 65 -15.86 -7.45 13.75
N PRO A 66 -16.11 -8.61 13.13
CA PRO A 66 -15.71 -9.91 13.68
C PRO A 66 -14.21 -9.97 14.01
N ALA A 67 -13.86 -10.70 15.08
CA ALA A 67 -12.47 -10.92 15.44
C ALA A 67 -11.71 -11.58 14.27
N GLY A 68 -10.55 -11.03 13.91
CA GLY A 68 -9.77 -11.46 12.74
C GLY A 68 -10.12 -10.75 11.43
N SER A 69 -11.05 -9.78 11.44
CA SER A 69 -11.27 -8.92 10.26
C SER A 69 -10.03 -8.08 9.97
N GLU A 70 -9.74 -7.90 8.69
CA GLU A 70 -8.68 -7.05 8.16
C GLU A 70 -9.33 -5.90 7.38
N SER A 71 -10.20 -5.12 8.02
CA SER A 71 -11.02 -4.10 7.36
C SER A 71 -10.61 -2.66 7.69
N HIS A 72 -10.01 -2.41 8.86
CA HIS A 72 -9.52 -1.10 9.27
C HIS A 72 -8.01 -1.13 9.47
N PHE A 73 -7.30 -0.31 8.71
CA PHE A 73 -5.85 -0.18 8.80
C PHE A 73 -5.43 1.25 9.09
N ARG A 74 -4.37 1.40 9.87
CA ARG A 74 -3.59 2.63 9.96
C ARG A 74 -2.23 2.39 9.31
N VAL A 75 -1.80 3.33 8.47
CA VAL A 75 -0.48 3.34 7.88
C VAL A 75 0.22 4.65 8.17
N LEU A 76 1.48 4.56 8.54
CA LEU A 76 2.39 5.69 8.61
C LEU A 76 3.54 5.49 7.64
N VAL A 77 3.69 6.45 6.74
CA VAL A 77 4.66 6.42 5.66
C VAL A 77 5.53 7.66 5.75
N VAL A 78 6.82 7.45 5.95
CA VAL A 78 7.84 8.50 5.89
C VAL A 78 8.66 8.30 4.63
N SER A 79 8.62 9.27 3.72
CA SER A 79 9.40 9.20 2.47
C SER A 79 9.77 10.59 1.98
N SER A 80 10.99 10.72 1.47
CA SER A 80 11.46 11.92 0.75
C SER A 80 10.63 12.24 -0.50
N ARG A 81 9.93 11.26 -1.08
CA ARG A 81 9.02 11.43 -2.23
C ARG A 81 7.89 12.42 -1.97
N PHE A 82 7.58 12.69 -0.70
CA PHE A 82 6.52 13.60 -0.31
C PHE A 82 6.96 15.07 -0.17
N GLU A 83 8.25 15.35 -0.30
CA GLU A 83 8.78 16.71 -0.24
C GLU A 83 8.25 17.56 -1.39
N GLY A 84 7.83 18.79 -1.09
CA GLY A 84 7.22 19.69 -2.08
C GLY A 84 5.79 19.35 -2.50
N LEU A 85 5.23 18.21 -2.10
CA LEU A 85 3.85 17.82 -2.44
C LEU A 85 2.84 18.27 -1.37
N PRO A 86 1.64 18.75 -1.75
CA PRO A 86 0.56 19.03 -0.80
C PRO A 86 0.00 17.73 -0.21
N LEU A 87 -0.55 17.81 1.01
CA LEU A 87 -1.05 16.66 1.76
C LEU A 87 -2.01 15.77 0.96
N ILE A 88 -2.94 16.38 0.23
CA ILE A 88 -3.91 15.65 -0.60
C ILE A 88 -3.25 14.81 -1.70
N GLN A 89 -2.17 15.31 -2.32
CA GLN A 89 -1.44 14.57 -3.35
C GLN A 89 -0.68 13.40 -2.74
N ARG A 90 -0.11 13.57 -1.54
CA ARG A 90 0.54 12.48 -0.80
C ARG A 90 -0.46 11.36 -0.49
N HIS A 91 -1.66 11.71 -0.02
CA HIS A 91 -2.72 10.72 0.24
C HIS A 91 -3.16 10.01 -1.05
N ARG A 92 -3.27 10.74 -2.17
CA ARG A 92 -3.57 10.15 -3.47
C ARG A 92 -2.51 9.14 -3.90
N LEU A 93 -1.22 9.44 -3.72
CA LEU A 93 -0.14 8.49 -4.04
C LEU A 93 -0.24 7.20 -3.23
N VAL A 94 -0.53 7.30 -1.93
CA VAL A 94 -0.74 6.13 -1.07
C VAL A 94 -1.98 5.33 -1.50
N ASN A 95 -3.08 6.02 -1.79
CA ASN A 95 -4.31 5.37 -2.25
C ASN A 95 -4.14 4.68 -3.60
N GLU A 96 -3.42 5.29 -4.55
CA GLU A 96 -3.15 4.68 -5.85
C GLU A 96 -2.27 3.42 -5.70
N ALA A 97 -1.27 3.45 -4.81
CA ALA A 97 -0.45 2.27 -4.51
C ALA A 97 -1.27 1.11 -3.90
N LEU A 98 -2.34 1.43 -3.17
CA LEU A 98 -3.19 0.47 -2.46
C LEU A 98 -4.57 0.25 -3.11
N LYS A 99 -4.77 0.72 -4.34
CA LYS A 99 -6.07 0.71 -5.01
C LYS A 99 -6.69 -0.69 -5.12
N GLU A 100 -5.86 -1.69 -5.37
CA GLU A 100 -6.27 -3.10 -5.47
C GLU A 100 -6.78 -3.64 -4.11
N GLU A 101 -6.08 -3.33 -3.02
CA GLU A 101 -6.42 -3.77 -1.67
C GLU A 101 -7.66 -3.03 -1.10
N LEU A 102 -7.76 -1.73 -1.40
CA LEU A 102 -8.92 -0.89 -1.05
C LEU A 102 -10.20 -1.31 -1.78
N SER A 103 -10.07 -1.95 -2.95
CA SER A 103 -11.22 -2.45 -3.70
C SER A 103 -11.67 -3.84 -3.25
N SER A 104 -10.84 -4.60 -2.57
CA SER A 104 -11.10 -6.02 -2.26
C SER A 104 -11.44 -6.24 -0.79
N SER A 105 -10.59 -5.78 0.13
CA SER A 105 -10.57 -6.27 1.51
C SER A 105 -10.57 -5.16 2.55
N VAL A 106 -9.97 -4.01 2.25
CA VAL A 106 -9.84 -2.89 3.19
C VAL A 106 -11.07 -1.96 3.11
N HIS A 107 -11.78 -1.77 4.22
CA HIS A 107 -12.93 -0.87 4.31
C HIS A 107 -12.52 0.59 4.59
N ALA A 108 -11.52 0.78 5.46
CA ALA A 108 -11.02 2.10 5.82
C ALA A 108 -9.51 2.10 6.09
N LEU A 109 -8.84 3.14 5.59
CA LEU A 109 -7.41 3.34 5.74
C LEU A 109 -7.12 4.73 6.34
N ALA A 110 -6.55 4.76 7.55
CA ALA A 110 -6.03 5.98 8.16
C ALA A 110 -4.58 6.20 7.68
N ILE A 111 -4.37 7.28 6.93
CA ILE A 111 -3.08 7.56 6.29
C ILE A 111 -2.37 8.69 7.03
N GLN A 112 -1.16 8.43 7.48
CA GLN A 112 -0.25 9.42 8.04
C GLN A 112 0.99 9.49 7.16
N VAL A 113 1.13 10.58 6.40
CA VAL A 113 2.27 10.83 5.52
C VAL A 113 3.14 11.93 6.08
N LYS A 114 4.43 11.65 6.22
CA LYS A 114 5.41 12.61 6.72
C LYS A 114 6.64 12.60 5.82
N THR A 115 7.31 13.74 5.73
CA THR A 115 8.66 13.78 5.16
C THR A 115 9.69 13.37 6.22
N PRO A 116 10.88 12.91 5.85
CA PRO A 116 11.95 12.60 6.80
C PRO A 116 12.26 13.79 7.73
N ALA A 117 12.23 15.01 7.18
CA ALA A 117 12.37 16.25 7.95
C ALA A 117 11.26 16.48 8.99
N GLN A 118 10.03 16.04 8.71
CA GLN A 118 8.86 16.20 9.61
C GLN A 118 8.75 15.09 10.66
N TRP A 119 9.36 13.93 10.43
CA TRP A 119 9.22 12.77 11.33
C TRP A 119 9.99 12.92 12.63
N GLY A 120 11.18 13.54 12.59
CA GLY A 120 12.01 13.80 13.78
C GLY A 120 12.39 12.54 14.59
N GLY A 121 12.20 11.33 14.05
CA GLY A 121 12.56 10.06 14.67
C GLY A 121 11.61 9.57 15.78
N ARG A 122 10.42 10.15 15.94
CA ARG A 122 9.48 9.72 16.99
C ARG A 122 8.74 8.45 16.57
N THR A 123 9.15 7.30 17.10
CA THR A 123 8.66 5.94 16.77
C THR A 123 7.28 5.57 17.30
N THR A 124 6.53 6.50 17.88
CA THR A 124 5.23 6.19 18.49
C THR A 124 4.11 6.70 17.59
N LEU A 125 3.43 5.77 16.92
CA LEU A 125 2.10 6.03 16.36
C LEU A 125 1.16 6.38 17.50
N GLU A 126 0.78 7.66 17.55
CA GLU A 126 -0.31 8.10 18.41
C GLU A 126 -1.57 7.35 17.95
N LYS A 127 -2.12 6.55 18.86
CA LYS A 127 -3.28 5.68 18.61
C LYS A 127 -4.47 6.48 18.09
N SER A 128 -5.33 5.82 17.31
CA SER A 128 -6.59 6.41 16.84
C SER A 128 -7.41 6.89 18.03
N PRO A 129 -8.05 8.07 17.96
CA PRO A 129 -9.13 8.40 18.87
C PRO A 129 -10.15 7.25 18.91
N PRO A 130 -10.68 6.90 20.08
CA PRO A 130 -11.65 5.82 20.19
C PRO A 130 -12.89 6.14 19.34
N CYS A 131 -13.22 5.24 18.41
CA CYS A 131 -14.41 5.36 17.59
C CYS A 131 -15.66 5.11 18.46
N MET A 132 -16.42 6.16 18.74
CA MET A 132 -17.74 6.04 19.35
C MET A 132 -18.72 5.56 18.28
N GLY A 133 -18.77 4.25 18.04
CA GLY A 133 -19.64 3.63 17.04
C GLY A 133 -21.09 4.13 17.13
N GLY A 134 -21.64 4.58 16.01
CA GLY A 134 -22.90 5.33 15.93
C GLY A 134 -24.18 4.59 16.36
N SER A 135 -24.09 3.32 16.76
CA SER A 135 -25.23 2.49 17.13
C SER A 135 -25.37 2.22 18.63
N ARG A 136 -24.48 2.74 19.49
CA ARG A 136 -24.52 2.48 20.95
C ARG A 136 -25.22 3.54 21.80
N GLY A 137 -25.70 4.63 21.20
CA GLY A 137 -26.33 5.75 21.92
C GLY A 137 -27.73 6.11 21.48
N ASP A 138 -28.35 5.33 20.59
CA ASP A 138 -29.63 5.67 19.98
C ASP A 138 -30.75 4.83 20.61
N PRO A 139 -31.61 5.40 21.48
CA PRO A 139 -32.65 4.64 22.20
C PRO A 139 -33.70 4.03 21.26
N THR A 140 -33.74 4.45 20.00
CA THR A 140 -34.69 3.95 18.99
C THR A 140 -34.32 2.57 18.41
N VAL A 141 -33.09 2.11 18.61
CA VAL A 141 -32.64 0.79 18.10
C VAL A 141 -33.23 -0.35 18.94
N GLU A 142 -33.35 -0.17 20.25
CA GLU A 142 -33.94 -1.15 21.17
C GLU A 142 -35.44 -1.36 20.89
N GLU A 143 -36.15 -0.27 20.57
CA GLU A 143 -37.57 -0.28 20.23
C GLU A 143 -37.84 -1.00 18.90
N LYS A 144 -37.01 -0.74 17.88
CA LYS A 144 -37.11 -1.42 16.57
C LYS A 144 -36.78 -2.92 16.64
N LEU A 145 -35.88 -3.34 17.53
CA LEU A 145 -35.56 -4.75 17.75
C LEU A 145 -36.71 -5.52 18.46
N ARG A 146 -37.59 -4.81 19.17
CA ARG A 146 -38.79 -5.40 19.79
C ARG A 146 -39.94 -5.54 18.79
N ALA A 147 -40.12 -4.56 17.90
CA ALA A 147 -41.21 -4.53 16.92
C ALA A 147 -41.07 -5.55 15.77
N GLY A 148 -39.91 -6.18 15.57
CA GLY A 148 -39.66 -7.15 14.50
C GLY A 148 -39.87 -8.63 14.86
N ARG A 149 -40.46 -8.93 16.01
CA ARG A 149 -40.72 -10.31 16.50
C ARG A 149 -42.22 -10.61 16.69
N GLU A 150 -43.08 -9.86 16.03
CA GLU A 150 -44.53 -10.13 15.93
C GLU A 150 -44.93 -10.38 14.48
#